data_AF-A0A963FQF2-F1
#
_entry.id   AF-A0A963FQF2-F1
#
_cell.length_a   1.000
_cell.length_b   1.000
_cell.length_c   1.000
_cell.angle_alpha   90.00
_cell.angle_beta   90.00
_cell.angle_gamma   90.00
#
_symmetry.space_group_name_H-M   'P 1'
#
loop_
_entity.id
_entity.type
_entity.pdbx_description
1 polymer ?
#
loop_
_entity_poly.entity_id
_entity_poly.type
_entity_poly.pdbx_seq_one_letter_code
_entity_poly.pdbx_strand_id
1 'polypeptide(L)'
;MSTSPQLFLSYSHDSDAHRERVLGLSERLRQDGIATILDRYVNGTPPQGWPRWMLDRLDESDRVLLICTPTYYRRFRGHEQPGQGKGVDWEGAIITQEIYHARSKTTRFIPVLFDRTEEDSIPEPLRGHTHYCLTSEAAYQTLYDALLEQAGVEPGPLGALKPKLRPQGKPLTFDTDATTAVPRIDLTHLPAGAEHFLGRGSELAALDAAWSEPGTAVVELIAPGGTGKTALAKRWLDG
;
A
#
# COMPACT_ATOMS: atom_id res chain seq x y z
N MET A 1 -5.73 7.98 31.27
CA MET A 1 -6.43 9.28 31.19
C MET A 1 -6.53 9.61 29.73
N SER A 2 -7.73 9.64 29.14
CA SER A 2 -7.88 10.09 27.75
C SER A 2 -7.53 11.57 27.70
N THR A 3 -6.45 11.91 27.04
CA THR A 3 -6.04 13.29 26.80
C THR A 3 -7.05 13.95 25.86
N SER A 4 -7.52 15.15 26.20
CA SER A 4 -8.39 15.93 25.32
C SER A 4 -7.64 16.26 24.02
N PRO A 5 -8.29 16.14 22.84
CA PRO A 5 -7.62 16.40 21.57
C PRO A 5 -7.18 17.87 21.46
N GLN A 6 -5.99 18.09 20.90
CA GLN A 6 -5.51 19.42 20.55
C GLN A 6 -5.95 19.79 19.13
N LEU A 7 -6.67 20.91 19.01
CA LEU A 7 -7.26 21.41 17.78
C LEU A 7 -6.55 22.69 17.32
N PHE A 8 -5.99 22.70 16.12
CA PHE A 8 -5.51 23.94 15.50
C PHE A 8 -6.57 24.54 14.58
N LEU A 9 -6.86 25.84 14.74
CA LEU A 9 -7.79 26.56 13.88
C LEU A 9 -7.00 27.35 12.84
N SER A 10 -7.03 26.90 11.59
CA SER A 10 -6.47 27.59 10.44
C SER A 10 -7.56 28.41 9.76
N TYR A 11 -7.37 29.73 9.70
CA TYR A 11 -8.34 30.66 9.13
C TYR A 11 -7.64 31.85 8.47
N SER A 12 -8.35 32.62 7.66
CA SER A 12 -7.82 33.84 7.04
C SER A 12 -8.36 35.09 7.73
N HIS A 13 -7.54 36.14 7.76
CA HIS A 13 -7.88 37.42 8.38
C HIS A 13 -8.82 38.26 7.49
N ASP A 14 -10.00 37.72 7.20
CA ASP A 14 -10.97 38.28 6.24
C ASP A 14 -11.56 39.62 6.68
N SER A 15 -12.02 39.67 7.93
CA SER A 15 -12.64 40.84 8.55
C SER A 15 -12.65 40.68 10.06
N ASP A 16 -12.80 41.79 10.79
CA ASP A 16 -12.94 41.79 12.25
C ASP A 16 -14.07 40.86 12.71
N ALA A 17 -15.23 40.92 12.03
CA ALA A 17 -16.35 40.04 12.32
C ALA A 17 -16.00 38.55 12.14
N HIS A 18 -15.29 38.20 11.06
CA HIS A 18 -14.82 36.83 10.86
C HIS A 18 -13.86 36.39 11.96
N ARG A 19 -12.87 37.23 12.33
CA ARG A 19 -11.92 36.94 13.41
C ARG A 19 -12.60 36.73 14.76
N GLU A 20 -13.66 37.49 15.05
CA GLU A 20 -14.46 37.32 16.27
C GLU A 20 -15.28 36.03 16.23
N ARG A 21 -15.85 35.62 15.08
CA ARG A 21 -16.52 34.31 14.96
C ARG A 21 -15.56 33.15 15.19
N VAL A 22 -14.34 33.22 14.62
CA VAL A 22 -13.32 32.17 14.81
C VAL A 22 -12.88 32.11 16.27
N LEU A 23 -12.66 33.25 16.93
CA LEU A 23 -12.39 33.29 18.36
C LEU A 23 -13.55 32.70 19.17
N GLY A 24 -14.80 33.07 18.85
CA GLY A 24 -15.98 32.54 19.52
C GLY A 24 -16.11 31.02 19.39
N LEU A 25 -15.81 30.46 18.22
CA LEU A 25 -15.72 29.01 18.02
C LEU A 25 -14.62 28.38 18.88
N SER A 26 -13.44 29.01 18.90
CA SER A 26 -12.32 28.55 19.73
C SER A 26 -12.70 28.51 21.21
N GLU A 27 -13.26 29.59 21.75
CA GLU A 27 -13.68 29.66 23.15
C GLU A 27 -14.80 28.67 23.47
N ARG A 28 -15.77 28.46 22.55
CA ARG A 28 -16.84 27.47 22.75
C ARG A 28 -16.29 26.05 22.82
N LEU A 29 -15.38 25.66 21.91
CA LEU A 29 -14.72 24.35 21.96
C LEU A 29 -13.92 24.17 23.26
N ARG A 30 -13.23 25.21 23.73
CA ARG A 30 -12.49 25.19 25.00
C ARG A 30 -13.42 25.05 26.21
N GLN A 31 -14.55 25.76 26.21
CA GLN A 31 -15.58 25.64 27.24
C GLN A 31 -16.12 24.21 27.33
N ASP A 32 -16.25 23.55 26.18
CA ASP A 32 -16.70 22.16 26.07
C ASP A 32 -15.53 21.15 26.26
N GLY A 33 -14.35 21.62 26.67
CA GLY A 33 -13.24 20.77 27.11
C GLY A 33 -12.25 20.35 26.02
N ILE A 34 -12.37 20.87 24.80
CA ILE A 34 -11.43 20.63 23.69
C ILE A 34 -10.36 21.72 23.67
N ALA A 35 -9.09 21.33 23.76
CA ALA A 35 -7.99 22.30 23.75
C ALA A 35 -7.80 22.86 22.33
N THR A 36 -7.90 24.18 22.18
CA THR A 36 -7.67 24.85 20.89
C THR A 36 -6.36 25.64 20.87
N ILE A 37 -5.80 25.75 19.67
CA ILE A 37 -4.62 26.53 19.31
C ILE A 37 -5.06 27.58 18.29
N LEU A 38 -4.79 28.84 18.60
CA LEU A 38 -5.16 30.00 17.79
C LEU A 38 -4.02 31.02 17.82
N ASP A 39 -3.72 31.65 16.68
CA ASP A 39 -2.71 32.71 16.56
C ASP A 39 -2.99 33.90 17.50
N ARG A 40 -4.27 34.23 17.73
CA ARG A 40 -4.71 35.29 18.66
C ARG A 40 -4.31 35.06 20.12
N TYR A 41 -3.95 33.84 20.51
CA TYR A 41 -3.44 33.55 21.85
C TYR A 41 -1.94 33.85 21.99
N VAL A 42 -1.25 34.14 20.88
CA VAL A 42 0.18 34.50 20.87
C VAL A 42 0.32 36.01 21.02
N ASN A 43 1.06 36.44 22.05
CA ASN A 43 1.35 37.85 22.24
C ASN A 43 2.53 38.28 21.35
N GLY A 44 2.24 39.06 20.30
CA GLY A 44 3.24 39.56 19.37
C GLY A 44 3.75 38.48 18.40
N THR A 45 4.93 38.71 17.81
CA THR A 45 5.55 37.74 16.91
C THR A 45 6.24 36.63 17.71
N PRO A 46 5.94 35.35 17.45
CA PRO A 46 6.62 34.25 18.13
C PRO A 46 8.13 34.28 17.83
N PRO A 47 9.02 33.89 18.78
CA PRO A 47 10.48 33.97 18.59
C PRO A 47 11.00 33.25 17.34
N GLN A 48 10.36 32.14 16.95
CA GLN A 48 10.69 31.36 15.76
C GLN A 48 10.12 31.94 14.45
N GLY A 49 9.29 32.98 14.53
CA GLY A 49 8.51 33.53 13.43
C GLY A 49 7.24 32.74 13.12
N TRP A 50 6.26 33.41 12.51
CA TRP A 50 4.96 32.83 12.16
C TRP A 50 5.01 31.57 11.27
N PRO A 51 5.86 31.50 10.22
CA PRO A 51 5.93 30.30 9.39
C PRO A 51 6.32 29.05 10.18
N ARG A 52 7.35 29.17 11.03
CA ARG A 52 7.83 28.05 11.84
C ARG A 52 6.82 27.70 12.94
N TRP A 53 6.27 28.71 13.61
CA TRP A 53 5.22 28.52 14.60
C TRP A 53 4.04 27.72 14.02
N MET A 54 3.58 28.08 12.82
CA MET A 54 2.44 27.40 12.20
C MET A 54 2.75 25.95 11.83
N LEU A 55 3.95 25.66 11.30
CA LEU A 55 4.41 24.28 11.08
C LEU A 55 4.43 23.48 12.38
N ASP A 56 4.99 24.05 13.45
CA ASP A 56 5.03 23.39 14.76
C ASP A 56 3.60 23.11 15.27
N ARG A 57 2.66 24.05 15.12
CA ARG A 57 1.25 23.85 15.53
C ARG A 57 0.51 22.85 14.67
N LEU A 58 0.81 22.78 13.39
CA LEU A 58 0.29 21.71 12.54
C LEU A 58 0.78 20.38 13.08
N ASP A 59 2.09 20.18 13.24
CA ASP A 59 2.68 18.94 13.74
C ASP A 59 2.13 18.49 15.10
N GLU A 60 2.00 19.40 16.05
CA GLU A 60 1.54 19.14 17.42
C GLU A 60 0.03 18.82 17.53
N SER A 61 -0.79 19.22 16.56
CA SER A 61 -2.24 19.10 16.68
C SER A 61 -2.78 17.74 16.21
N ASP A 62 -3.74 17.19 16.94
CA ASP A 62 -4.43 15.95 16.57
C ASP A 62 -5.34 16.15 15.35
N ARG A 63 -5.97 17.33 15.27
CA ARG A 63 -6.88 17.74 14.20
C ARG A 63 -6.68 19.22 13.88
N VAL A 64 -7.00 19.60 12.64
CA VAL A 64 -6.90 20.96 12.13
C VAL A 64 -8.24 21.35 11.52
N LEU A 65 -8.90 22.35 12.10
CA LEU A 65 -10.09 22.96 11.51
C LEU A 65 -9.65 23.98 10.46
N LEU A 66 -10.13 23.82 9.23
CA LEU A 66 -9.95 24.81 8.17
C LEU A 66 -11.21 25.65 8.09
N ILE A 67 -11.14 26.90 8.50
CA ILE A 67 -12.27 27.82 8.41
C ILE A 67 -12.33 28.34 6.97
N CYS A 68 -13.15 27.70 6.16
CA CYS A 68 -13.24 27.96 4.73
C CYS A 68 -14.07 29.22 4.46
N THR A 69 -13.48 30.14 3.70
CA THR A 69 -14.12 31.33 3.13
C THR A 69 -13.55 31.55 1.72
N PRO A 70 -14.19 32.40 0.89
CA PRO A 70 -13.64 32.72 -0.43
C PRO A 70 -12.22 33.30 -0.38
N THR A 71 -11.90 34.05 0.68
CA THR A 71 -10.54 34.59 0.92
C THR A 71 -9.56 33.49 1.30
N TYR A 72 -9.95 32.60 2.21
CA TYR A 72 -9.14 31.44 2.60
C TYR A 72 -8.79 30.59 1.38
N TYR A 73 -9.79 30.29 0.54
CA TYR A 73 -9.63 29.48 -0.67
C TYR A 73 -8.70 30.14 -1.70
N ARG A 74 -8.83 31.46 -1.91
CA ARG A 74 -7.91 32.22 -2.77
C ARG A 74 -6.47 32.10 -2.28
N ARG A 75 -6.22 32.23 -0.98
CA ARG A 75 -4.88 32.08 -0.37
C ARG A 75 -4.35 30.66 -0.50
N PHE A 76 -5.19 29.66 -0.27
CA PHE A 76 -4.86 28.25 -0.49
C PHE A 76 -4.38 28.00 -1.93
N ARG A 77 -5.01 28.63 -2.93
CA ARG A 77 -4.60 28.53 -4.35
C ARG A 77 -3.39 29.38 -4.72
N GLY A 78 -2.90 30.25 -3.83
CA GLY A 78 -1.81 31.19 -4.12
C GLY A 78 -2.24 32.42 -4.94
N HIS A 79 -3.54 32.76 -4.94
CA HIS A 79 -4.11 33.87 -5.69
C HIS A 79 -4.42 35.06 -4.75
N GLU A 80 -3.37 35.68 -4.18
CA GLU A 80 -3.51 36.91 -3.38
C GLU A 80 -3.52 38.18 -4.26
N GLN A 81 -4.18 39.24 -3.80
CA GLN A 81 -4.20 40.51 -4.52
C GLN A 81 -2.90 41.28 -4.24
N PRO A 82 -2.17 41.73 -5.27
CA PRO A 82 -0.96 42.53 -5.08
C PRO A 82 -1.27 43.79 -4.26
N GLY A 83 -0.59 43.98 -3.12
CA GLY A 83 -0.65 45.21 -2.33
C GLY A 83 -1.45 45.15 -1.02
N GLN A 84 -2.13 44.05 -0.70
CA GLN A 84 -2.71 43.81 0.63
C GLN A 84 -1.95 42.70 1.36
N GLY A 85 -0.93 43.07 2.14
CA GLY A 85 -0.23 42.14 3.03
C GLY A 85 1.27 42.08 2.78
N LYS A 86 2.03 43.02 3.36
CA LYS A 86 3.47 42.80 3.55
C LYS A 86 3.65 41.73 4.64
N GLY A 87 3.52 40.45 4.26
CA GLY A 87 3.84 39.30 5.11
C GLY A 87 2.68 38.37 5.47
N VAL A 88 1.81 37.98 4.52
CA VAL A 88 0.70 37.03 4.79
C VAL A 88 0.60 35.91 3.73
N ASP A 89 1.67 35.66 2.98
CA ASP A 89 1.66 34.67 1.87
C ASP A 89 2.00 33.22 2.32
N TRP A 90 2.55 33.01 3.51
CA TRP A 90 3.09 31.70 3.88
C TRP A 90 2.03 30.70 4.40
N GLU A 91 0.96 31.18 5.02
CA GLU A 91 -0.02 30.31 5.70
C GLU A 91 -0.73 29.39 4.71
N GLY A 92 -1.20 29.96 3.59
CA GLY A 92 -1.84 29.21 2.51
C GLY A 92 -0.91 28.18 1.89
N ALA A 93 0.34 28.55 1.58
CA ALA A 93 1.30 27.65 0.93
C ALA A 93 1.66 26.45 1.81
N ILE A 94 1.89 26.67 3.11
CA ILE A 94 2.23 25.59 4.07
C ILE A 94 1.03 24.65 4.27
N ILE A 95 -0.18 25.16 4.48
CA ILE A 95 -1.38 24.32 4.63
C ILE A 95 -1.61 23.49 3.35
N THR A 96 -1.44 24.10 2.18
CA THR A 96 -1.53 23.38 0.90
C THR A 96 -0.54 22.22 0.88
N GLN A 97 0.74 22.47 1.15
CA GLN A 97 1.74 21.42 1.18
C GLN A 97 1.38 20.30 2.16
N GLU A 98 0.98 20.63 3.39
CA GLU A 98 0.62 19.63 4.40
C GLU A 98 -0.59 18.77 4.01
N ILE A 99 -1.63 19.37 3.43
CA ILE A 99 -2.79 18.62 2.91
C ILE A 99 -2.35 17.64 1.81
N TYR A 100 -1.49 18.08 0.89
CA TYR A 100 -0.96 17.21 -0.18
C TYR A 100 -0.03 16.11 0.36
N HIS A 101 0.81 16.41 1.36
CA HIS A 101 1.72 15.45 1.99
C HIS A 101 1.00 14.36 2.78
N ALA A 102 -0.11 14.71 3.44
CA ALA A 102 -0.89 13.77 4.24
C ALA A 102 -1.51 12.62 3.40
N ARG A 103 -1.64 12.78 2.07
CA ARG A 103 -2.32 11.84 1.13
C ARG A 103 -3.72 11.45 1.62
N SER A 104 -4.44 10.53 0.96
CA SER A 104 -5.86 10.19 1.20
C SER A 104 -6.24 9.61 2.59
N LYS A 105 -5.48 9.91 3.66
CA LYS A 105 -5.72 9.53 5.06
C LYS A 105 -6.24 10.70 5.90
N THR A 106 -6.75 11.78 5.30
CA THR A 106 -6.99 13.07 5.98
C THR A 106 -8.29 13.13 6.78
N THR A 107 -8.42 12.32 7.85
CA THR A 107 -9.35 12.66 8.95
C THR A 107 -8.82 13.81 9.82
N ARG A 108 -7.54 14.18 9.62
CA ARG A 108 -6.86 15.27 10.34
C ARG A 108 -7.35 16.66 9.97
N PHE A 109 -7.63 16.92 8.68
CA PHE A 109 -8.06 18.23 8.20
C PHE A 109 -9.58 18.25 8.03
N ILE A 110 -10.24 19.15 8.75
CA ILE A 110 -11.71 19.20 8.83
C ILE A 110 -12.18 20.56 8.29
N PRO A 111 -12.84 20.61 7.12
CA PRO A 111 -13.41 21.85 6.61
C PRO A 111 -14.59 22.30 7.48
N VAL A 112 -14.57 23.57 7.86
CA VAL A 112 -15.62 24.22 8.66
C VAL A 112 -16.04 25.51 7.96
N LEU A 113 -17.35 25.72 7.86
CA LEU A 113 -17.97 26.89 7.24
C LEU A 113 -18.86 27.58 8.27
N PHE A 114 -19.06 28.87 8.12
CA PHE A 114 -20.08 29.61 8.87
C PHE A 114 -21.29 29.99 8.00
N ASP A 115 -21.17 29.84 6.68
CA ASP A 115 -22.21 30.10 5.70
C ASP A 115 -22.24 28.94 4.69
N ARG A 116 -23.43 28.40 4.42
CA ARG A 116 -23.62 27.29 3.47
C ARG A 116 -23.36 27.72 2.03
N THR A 117 -23.51 29.00 1.73
CA THR A 117 -23.23 29.54 0.39
C THR A 117 -21.74 29.54 0.06
N GLU A 118 -20.87 29.32 1.05
CA GLU A 118 -19.42 29.32 0.89
C GLU A 118 -18.83 27.91 0.67
N GLU A 119 -19.65 26.86 0.46
CA GLU A 119 -19.20 25.47 0.25
C GLU A 119 -18.16 25.32 -0.88
N ASP A 120 -18.25 26.13 -1.93
CA ASP A 120 -17.27 26.15 -3.03
C ASP A 120 -15.85 26.58 -2.60
N SER A 121 -15.73 27.20 -1.43
CA SER A 121 -14.47 27.62 -0.81
C SER A 121 -13.71 26.48 -0.13
N ILE A 122 -14.28 25.28 -0.08
CA ILE A 122 -13.56 24.10 0.43
C ILE A 122 -12.44 23.74 -0.56
N PRO A 123 -11.18 23.62 -0.09
CA PRO A 123 -10.06 23.17 -0.91
C PRO A 123 -10.35 21.86 -1.67
N GLU A 124 -9.96 21.77 -2.94
CA GLU A 124 -10.28 20.62 -3.80
C GLU A 124 -9.94 19.25 -3.18
N PRO A 125 -8.79 19.06 -2.51
CA PRO A 125 -8.45 17.78 -1.90
C PRO A 125 -9.44 17.34 -0.80
N LEU A 126 -10.19 18.28 -0.21
CA LEU A 126 -11.08 18.04 0.92
C LEU A 126 -12.57 18.05 0.56
N ARG A 127 -12.96 18.39 -0.68
CA ARG A 127 -14.38 18.45 -1.09
C ARG A 127 -15.12 17.12 -0.95
N GLY A 128 -14.41 16.00 -1.07
CA GLY A 128 -14.98 14.66 -0.87
C GLY A 128 -15.09 14.22 0.59
N HIS A 129 -14.58 15.00 1.53
CA HIS A 129 -14.60 14.71 2.96
C HIS A 129 -15.82 15.33 3.64
N THR A 130 -16.20 14.82 4.81
CA THR A 130 -17.20 15.44 5.66
C THR A 130 -16.74 16.85 6.06
N HIS A 131 -17.63 17.83 5.90
CA HIS A 131 -17.44 19.21 6.31
C HIS A 131 -18.60 19.65 7.21
N TYR A 132 -18.38 20.70 8.00
CA TYR A 132 -19.33 21.15 9.01
C TYR A 132 -19.68 22.62 8.78
N CYS A 133 -20.96 22.92 8.56
CA CYS A 133 -21.43 24.29 8.42
C CYS A 133 -22.14 24.74 9.71
N LEU A 134 -21.50 25.61 10.48
CA LEU A 134 -21.89 26.02 11.83
C LEU A 134 -22.99 27.09 11.81
N THR A 135 -24.16 26.73 11.28
CA THR A 135 -25.33 27.62 11.19
C THR A 135 -26.30 27.47 12.37
N SER A 136 -26.07 26.52 13.28
CA SER A 136 -26.94 26.24 14.44
C SER A 136 -26.21 25.44 15.52
N GLU A 137 -26.76 25.41 16.74
CA GLU A 137 -26.28 24.55 17.83
C GLU A 137 -26.24 23.07 17.44
N ALA A 138 -27.24 22.58 16.68
CA ALA A 138 -27.24 21.21 16.18
C ALA A 138 -26.06 20.93 15.24
N ALA A 139 -25.69 21.89 14.39
CA ALA A 139 -24.54 21.73 13.51
C ALA A 139 -23.21 21.76 14.28
N TYR A 140 -23.12 22.59 15.32
CA TYR A 140 -22.00 22.56 16.27
C TYR A 140 -21.89 21.21 16.97
N GLN A 141 -23.00 20.67 17.48
CA GLN A 141 -23.01 19.36 18.15
C GLN A 141 -22.50 18.25 17.22
N THR A 142 -22.91 18.23 15.94
CA THR A 142 -22.40 17.26 14.96
C THR A 142 -20.89 17.36 14.76
N LEU A 143 -20.33 18.58 14.75
CA LEU A 143 -18.87 18.78 14.71
C LEU A 143 -18.23 18.25 16.00
N TYR A 144 -18.78 18.61 17.16
CA TYR A 144 -18.26 18.21 18.46
C TYR A 144 -18.23 16.68 18.64
N ASP A 145 -19.32 15.99 18.31
CA ASP A 145 -19.41 14.53 18.37
C ASP A 145 -18.37 13.87 17.45
N ALA A 146 -18.17 14.45 16.25
CA ALA A 146 -17.17 13.96 15.32
C ALA A 146 -15.74 14.18 15.80
N LEU A 147 -15.45 15.30 16.48
CA LEU A 147 -14.15 15.56 17.09
C LEU A 147 -13.82 14.57 18.22
N LEU A 148 -14.84 14.06 18.91
CA LEU A 148 -14.70 13.06 19.97
C LEU A 148 -14.84 11.61 19.48
N GLU A 149 -15.02 11.40 18.18
CA GLU A 149 -15.28 10.08 17.57
C GLU A 149 -16.50 9.36 18.19
N GLN A 150 -17.46 10.15 18.67
CA GLN A 150 -18.71 9.67 19.26
C GLN A 150 -19.75 9.44 18.16
N ALA A 151 -19.63 8.31 17.47
CA ALA A 151 -20.70 7.87 16.58
C ALA A 151 -21.99 7.70 17.40
N GLY A 152 -23.07 8.39 17.03
CA GLY A 152 -24.33 8.42 17.79
C GLY A 152 -25.08 7.09 17.93
N VAL A 153 -24.47 5.97 17.53
CA VAL A 153 -25.01 4.61 17.64
C VAL A 153 -23.89 3.68 18.07
N GLU A 154 -24.07 2.98 19.19
CA GLU A 154 -23.20 1.88 19.58
C GLU A 154 -23.45 0.67 18.69
N PRO A 155 -22.41 0.09 18.04
CA PRO A 155 -22.56 -1.13 17.28
C PRO A 155 -23.11 -2.26 18.16
N GLY A 156 -24.11 -2.98 17.65
CA GLY A 156 -24.58 -4.20 18.31
C GLY A 156 -23.49 -5.27 18.41
N PRO A 157 -23.65 -6.27 19.29
CA PRO A 157 -22.67 -7.34 19.44
C PRO A 157 -22.45 -8.07 18.10
N LEU A 158 -21.18 -8.37 17.80
CA LEU A 158 -20.83 -9.16 16.61
C LEU A 158 -21.48 -10.55 16.69
N GLY A 159 -22.25 -10.91 15.67
CA GLY A 159 -22.76 -12.27 15.51
C GLY A 159 -21.66 -13.26 15.07
N ALA A 160 -21.94 -14.56 15.18
CA ALA A 160 -21.04 -15.58 14.65
C ALA A 160 -20.93 -15.46 13.12
N LEU A 161 -19.70 -15.48 12.59
CA LEU A 161 -19.45 -15.54 11.15
C LEU A 161 -20.11 -16.79 10.57
N LYS A 162 -20.78 -16.65 9.42
CA LYS A 162 -21.32 -17.76 8.64
C LYS A 162 -20.33 -18.08 7.52
N PRO A 163 -19.28 -18.92 7.75
CA PRO A 163 -18.31 -19.24 6.72
C PRO A 163 -19.01 -19.94 5.56
N LYS A 164 -18.85 -19.39 4.36
CA LYS A 164 -19.28 -20.08 3.13
C LYS A 164 -18.31 -21.23 2.89
N LEU A 165 -18.84 -22.47 2.87
CA LEU A 165 -18.08 -23.64 2.44
C LEU A 165 -17.58 -23.38 1.01
N ARG A 166 -16.26 -23.31 0.84
CA ARG A 166 -15.62 -23.22 -0.47
C ARG A 166 -15.32 -24.63 -0.94
N PRO A 167 -15.71 -25.03 -2.16
CA PRO A 167 -15.28 -26.30 -2.72
C PRO A 167 -13.75 -26.31 -2.78
N GLN A 168 -13.13 -27.41 -2.35
CA GLN A 168 -11.69 -27.61 -2.56
C GLN A 168 -11.45 -27.82 -4.05
N GLY A 169 -10.55 -27.00 -4.62
CA GLY A 169 -10.07 -27.25 -5.98
C GLY A 169 -9.28 -28.55 -6.02
N LYS A 170 -9.46 -29.34 -7.07
CA LYS A 170 -8.54 -30.46 -7.33
C LYS A 170 -7.18 -29.89 -7.73
N PRO A 171 -6.07 -30.28 -7.08
CA PRO A 171 -4.74 -29.90 -7.53
C PRO A 171 -4.53 -30.33 -8.97
N LEU A 172 -3.86 -29.49 -9.75
CA LEU A 172 -3.31 -29.90 -11.04
C LEU A 172 -2.25 -30.98 -10.76
N THR A 173 -2.54 -32.22 -11.14
CA THR A 173 -1.56 -33.29 -11.10
C THR A 173 -0.84 -33.32 -12.43
N PHE A 174 0.48 -33.20 -12.41
CA PHE A 174 1.31 -33.55 -13.55
C PHE A 174 1.66 -35.01 -13.39
N ASP A 175 1.37 -35.83 -14.41
CA ASP A 175 1.76 -37.23 -14.41
C ASP A 175 3.27 -37.30 -14.15
N THR A 176 3.65 -37.81 -12.99
CA THR A 176 5.03 -38.16 -12.69
C THR A 176 5.28 -39.57 -13.21
N ASP A 177 4.84 -39.84 -14.44
CA ASP A 177 5.32 -40.98 -15.20
C ASP A 177 6.70 -40.60 -15.73
N ALA A 178 7.68 -40.66 -14.85
CA ALA A 178 8.97 -41.21 -15.25
C ALA A 178 8.75 -42.70 -15.53
N THR A 179 7.97 -43.00 -16.58
CA THR A 179 8.12 -44.27 -17.27
C THR A 179 9.56 -44.23 -17.75
N THR A 180 10.43 -45.03 -17.14
CA THR A 180 11.73 -45.38 -17.69
C THR A 180 11.47 -45.95 -19.08
N ALA A 181 11.46 -45.06 -20.07
CA ALA A 181 11.33 -45.43 -21.46
C ALA A 181 12.55 -46.30 -21.76
N VAL A 182 12.29 -47.58 -22.08
CA VAL A 182 13.32 -48.47 -22.61
C VAL A 182 13.96 -47.73 -23.79
N PRO A 183 15.28 -47.51 -23.81
CA PRO A 183 15.91 -46.76 -24.88
C PRO A 183 15.57 -47.41 -26.23
N ARG A 184 15.19 -46.59 -27.23
CA ARG A 184 14.99 -47.09 -28.59
C ARG A 184 16.36 -47.43 -29.18
N ILE A 185 16.63 -48.72 -29.33
CA ILE A 185 17.87 -49.23 -29.94
C ILE A 185 17.55 -49.64 -31.38
N ASP A 186 18.18 -48.99 -32.35
CA ASP A 186 18.06 -49.36 -33.77
C ASP A 186 19.28 -50.19 -34.21
N LEU A 187 19.04 -51.47 -34.54
CA LEU A 187 20.06 -52.45 -34.92
C LEU A 187 20.01 -52.79 -36.43
N THR A 188 19.14 -52.13 -37.19
CA THR A 188 18.81 -52.52 -38.58
C THR A 188 19.98 -52.45 -39.56
N HIS A 189 21.01 -51.66 -39.25
CA HIS A 189 22.19 -51.48 -40.09
C HIS A 189 23.41 -52.30 -39.65
N LEU A 190 23.29 -53.13 -38.61
CA LEU A 190 24.38 -54.02 -38.20
C LEU A 190 24.36 -55.32 -39.03
N PRO A 191 25.53 -55.84 -39.46
CA PRO A 191 25.61 -57.12 -40.16
C PRO A 191 24.98 -58.27 -39.35
N ALA A 192 24.61 -59.35 -40.05
CA ALA A 192 24.14 -60.57 -39.41
C ALA A 192 25.15 -61.02 -38.34
N GLY A 193 24.67 -61.43 -37.16
CA GLY A 193 25.54 -61.84 -36.05
C GLY A 193 26.37 -63.06 -36.41
N ALA A 194 27.37 -63.39 -35.59
CA ALA A 194 28.14 -64.60 -35.77
C ALA A 194 27.27 -65.84 -35.47
N GLU A 195 27.23 -66.81 -36.37
CA GLU A 195 26.48 -68.08 -36.22
C GLU A 195 26.95 -68.89 -35.00
N HIS A 196 28.23 -68.76 -34.66
CA HIS A 196 28.83 -69.35 -33.46
C HIS A 196 29.50 -68.26 -32.64
N PHE A 197 29.03 -68.08 -31.40
CA PHE A 197 29.55 -67.09 -30.45
C PHE A 197 30.00 -67.80 -29.17
N LEU A 198 31.31 -67.82 -28.91
CA LEU A 198 31.92 -68.63 -27.85
C LEU A 198 32.94 -67.82 -27.05
N GLY A 199 33.01 -68.07 -25.74
CA GLY A 199 34.13 -67.64 -24.88
C GLY A 199 34.23 -66.15 -24.55
N ARG A 200 33.15 -65.36 -24.71
CA ARG A 200 33.15 -63.89 -24.48
C ARG A 200 32.35 -63.45 -23.24
N GLY A 201 32.20 -64.35 -22.26
CA GLY A 201 31.38 -64.10 -21.07
C GLY A 201 31.89 -62.94 -20.22
N SER A 202 33.21 -62.75 -20.12
CA SER A 202 33.83 -61.63 -19.42
C SER A 202 33.46 -60.28 -20.03
N GLU A 203 33.44 -60.20 -21.35
CA GLU A 203 33.13 -58.96 -22.07
C GLU A 203 31.64 -58.63 -22.02
N LEU A 204 30.76 -59.63 -22.05
CA LEU A 204 29.32 -59.41 -21.83
C LEU A 204 29.05 -58.90 -20.41
N ALA A 205 29.64 -59.53 -19.40
CA ALA A 205 29.49 -59.10 -18.01
C ALA A 205 30.04 -57.68 -17.77
N ALA A 206 31.11 -57.29 -18.47
CA ALA A 206 31.63 -55.93 -18.41
C ALA A 206 30.64 -54.90 -19.02
N LEU A 207 29.94 -55.25 -20.10
CA LEU A 207 28.90 -54.40 -20.68
C LEU A 207 27.68 -54.27 -19.75
N ASP A 208 27.24 -55.37 -19.10
CA ASP A 208 26.16 -55.34 -18.11
C ASP A 208 26.50 -54.44 -16.91
N ALA A 209 27.72 -54.58 -16.39
CA ALA A 209 28.21 -53.77 -15.29
C ALA A 209 28.25 -52.28 -15.67
N ALA A 210 28.79 -51.96 -16.85
CA ALA A 210 28.85 -50.60 -17.34
C ALA A 210 27.46 -49.98 -17.59
N TRP A 211 26.50 -50.76 -18.08
CA TRP A 211 25.12 -50.31 -18.31
C TRP A 211 24.36 -50.03 -17.00
N SER A 212 24.68 -50.80 -15.96
CA SER A 212 24.04 -50.68 -14.65
C SER A 212 24.65 -49.57 -13.78
N GLU A 213 25.79 -49.02 -14.16
CA GLU A 213 26.51 -47.99 -13.40
C GLU A 213 25.99 -46.58 -13.75
N PRO A 214 25.37 -45.84 -12.80
CA PRO A 214 24.73 -44.54 -13.10
C PRO A 214 25.69 -43.43 -13.54
N GLY A 215 27.00 -43.61 -13.39
CA GLY A 215 28.04 -42.65 -13.76
C GLY A 215 28.66 -42.88 -15.14
N THR A 216 28.36 -44.00 -15.80
CA THR A 216 28.99 -44.37 -17.07
C THR A 216 28.11 -43.94 -18.24
N ALA A 217 28.52 -42.87 -18.94
CA ALA A 217 27.75 -42.31 -20.05
C ALA A 217 28.10 -42.91 -21.42
N VAL A 218 29.32 -43.43 -21.60
CA VAL A 218 29.84 -43.94 -22.89
C VAL A 218 30.75 -45.14 -22.65
N VAL A 219 30.59 -46.19 -23.47
CA VAL A 219 31.48 -47.36 -23.52
C VAL A 219 32.01 -47.53 -24.93
N GLU A 220 33.32 -47.71 -25.08
CA GLU A 220 33.98 -47.91 -26.36
C GLU A 220 34.59 -49.31 -26.45
N LEU A 221 34.31 -50.02 -27.55
CA LEU A 221 34.90 -51.32 -27.85
C LEU A 221 36.02 -51.15 -28.89
N ILE A 222 37.28 -51.24 -28.47
CA ILE A 222 38.45 -51.05 -29.34
C ILE A 222 39.15 -52.39 -29.56
N ALA A 223 39.29 -52.80 -30.83
CA ALA A 223 40.02 -54.00 -31.24
C ALA A 223 40.33 -53.94 -32.75
N PRO A 224 41.28 -54.73 -33.27
CA PRO A 224 41.52 -54.86 -34.70
C PRO A 224 40.26 -55.25 -35.51
N GLY A 225 40.32 -55.04 -36.83
CA GLY A 225 39.29 -55.51 -37.75
C GLY A 225 39.13 -57.03 -37.68
N GLY A 226 37.89 -57.53 -37.73
CA GLY A 226 37.60 -58.96 -37.72
C GLY A 226 37.54 -59.64 -36.34
N THR A 227 37.88 -58.96 -35.25
CA THR A 227 37.84 -59.53 -33.87
C THR A 227 36.43 -59.75 -33.32
N GLY A 228 35.38 -59.40 -34.05
CA GLY A 228 33.99 -59.68 -33.65
C GLY A 228 33.33 -58.65 -32.73
N LYS A 229 33.84 -57.41 -32.66
CA LYS A 229 33.24 -56.31 -31.86
C LYS A 229 31.75 -56.10 -32.13
N THR A 230 31.38 -56.06 -33.40
CA THR A 230 29.99 -55.88 -33.84
C THR A 230 29.11 -57.05 -33.44
N ALA A 231 29.64 -58.28 -33.50
CA ALA A 231 28.92 -59.48 -33.06
C ALA A 231 28.72 -59.50 -31.54
N LEU A 232 29.71 -59.05 -30.76
CA LEU A 232 29.62 -58.90 -29.31
C LEU A 232 28.53 -57.89 -28.91
N ALA A 233 28.55 -56.68 -29.50
CA ALA A 233 27.55 -55.65 -29.20
C ALA A 233 26.13 -56.10 -29.56
N LYS A 234 25.95 -56.73 -30.72
CA LYS A 234 24.65 -57.27 -31.13
C LYS A 234 24.18 -58.39 -30.21
N ARG A 235 25.05 -59.35 -29.86
CA ARG A 235 24.72 -60.45 -28.95
C ARG A 235 24.31 -59.96 -27.58
N TRP A 236 24.95 -58.90 -27.07
CA TRP A 236 24.60 -58.29 -25.79
C TRP A 236 23.25 -57.57 -25.83
N LEU A 237 22.93 -56.89 -26.94
CA LEU A 237 21.67 -56.16 -27.13
C LEU A 237 20.46 -57.06 -27.41
N ASP A 238 20.68 -58.23 -28.04
CA ASP A 238 19.61 -59.19 -28.38
C ASP A 238 19.15 -60.04 -27.18
N GLY A 239 19.92 -60.11 -26.08
CA GLY A 239 19.65 -60.96 -24.91
C GLY A 239 20.39 -62.30 -24.89
#